data_AF-A0A3D6A358-F1
#
_entry.id   AF-A0A3D6A358-F1
#
_cell.length_a   1.000
_cell.length_b   1.000
_cell.length_c   1.000
_cell.angle_alpha   90.00
_cell.angle_beta   90.00
_cell.angle_gamma   90.00
#
_symmetry.space_group_name_H-M   'P 1'
#
loop_
_entity.id
_entity.type
_entity.pdbx_description
1 polymer ?
#
loop_
_entity_poly.entity_id
_entity_poly.type
_entity_poly.pdbx_seq_one_letter_code
_entity_poly.pdbx_strand_id
1 'polypeptide(L)'
;NMTADISKYATHAGWPVTVTVDQQYNRTPIGFLAPVKMEKKSFIVRLLKEPSGELVYARRITKGSFRPKVFETGNYRVEVGEPGKWKTFKNQKIQN
;
A
#
# COMPACT_ATOMS: atom_id res chain seq x y z
N ASN A 1 12.73 10.97 -20.65
CA ASN A 1 12.26 12.34 -20.42
C ASN A 1 11.14 12.64 -21.40
N MET A 2 9.87 12.44 -20.99
CA MET A 2 8.69 12.72 -21.82
C MET A 2 8.19 14.16 -21.71
N THR A 3 8.82 15.00 -20.88
CA THR A 3 8.32 16.32 -20.47
C THR A 3 8.36 17.38 -21.56
N ALA A 4 9.29 17.31 -22.51
CA ALA A 4 9.50 18.37 -23.49
C ALA A 4 8.42 18.43 -24.58
N ASP A 5 7.74 17.32 -24.86
CA ASP A 5 6.71 17.26 -25.92
C ASP A 5 5.28 17.48 -25.39
N ILE A 6 5.07 17.50 -24.07
CA ILE A 6 3.73 17.64 -23.47
C ILE A 6 3.12 19.02 -23.81
N SER A 7 3.95 20.06 -23.90
CA SER A 7 3.52 21.41 -24.30
C SER A 7 3.05 21.51 -25.75
N LYS A 8 3.34 20.51 -26.59
CA LYS A 8 2.88 20.46 -27.99
C LYS A 8 1.44 19.95 -28.13
N TYR A 9 0.90 19.32 -27.09
CA TYR A 9 -0.46 18.78 -27.10
C TYR A 9 -1.39 19.68 -26.28
N ALA A 10 -2.53 20.07 -26.86
CA ALA A 10 -3.58 20.75 -26.10
C ALA A 10 -4.22 19.75 -25.12
N THR A 11 -3.98 19.93 -23.83
CA THR A 11 -4.61 19.12 -22.78
C THR A 11 -6.04 19.59 -22.53
N HIS A 12 -6.94 18.68 -22.16
CA HIS A 12 -8.28 19.05 -21.69
C HIS A 12 -8.19 19.88 -20.40
N ALA A 13 -9.16 20.76 -20.18
CA ALA A 13 -9.26 21.54 -18.95
C ALA A 13 -9.19 20.62 -17.71
N GLY A 14 -8.30 20.95 -16.76
CA GLY A 14 -8.08 20.16 -15.55
C GLY A 14 -6.87 19.21 -15.59
N TRP A 15 -6.18 19.06 -16.73
CA TRP A 15 -4.93 18.31 -16.81
C TRP A 15 -3.68 19.20 -16.70
N PRO A 16 -2.59 18.73 -16.06
CA PRO A 16 -2.43 17.42 -15.42
C PRO A 16 -3.10 17.32 -14.03
N VAL A 17 -3.70 16.16 -13.73
CA VAL A 17 -4.31 15.89 -12.43
C VAL A 17 -3.30 15.24 -11.49
N THR A 18 -3.22 15.72 -10.25
CA THR A 18 -2.46 15.05 -9.18
C THR A 18 -3.39 14.15 -8.38
N VAL A 19 -3.10 12.85 -8.36
CA VAL A 19 -3.81 11.85 -7.55
C VAL A 19 -2.86 11.19 -6.55
N THR A 20 -3.32 10.98 -5.33
CA THR A 20 -2.59 10.23 -4.31
C THR A 20 -2.69 8.73 -4.54
N VAL A 21 -1.72 7.97 -4.03
CA VAL A 21 -1.73 6.49 -4.09
C VAL A 21 -2.99 5.90 -3.42
N ASP A 22 -3.49 6.54 -2.35
CA ASP A 22 -4.72 6.09 -1.69
C ASP A 22 -5.96 6.31 -2.57
N GLN A 23 -6.04 7.43 -3.30
CA GLN A 23 -7.15 7.71 -4.23
C GLN A 23 -7.20 6.71 -5.40
N GLN A 24 -6.06 6.18 -5.84
CA GLN A 24 -6.04 5.14 -6.87
C GLN A 24 -6.54 3.78 -6.34
N TYR A 25 -6.44 3.54 -5.03
CA TYR A 25 -6.80 2.26 -4.43
C TYR A 25 -8.25 2.28 -3.92
N ASN A 26 -9.19 2.38 -4.89
CA ASN A 26 -10.63 2.62 -4.75
C ASN A 26 -11.44 1.44 -4.17
N ARG A 27 -10.85 0.65 -3.26
CA ARG A 27 -11.55 -0.39 -2.50
C ARG A 27 -11.92 0.16 -1.13
N THR A 28 -13.19 0.02 -0.75
CA THR A 28 -13.66 0.35 0.61
C THR A 28 -13.18 -0.72 1.58
N PRO A 29 -12.39 -0.38 2.61
CA PRO A 29 -11.92 -1.35 3.58
C PRO A 29 -13.04 -1.79 4.53
N ILE A 30 -13.08 -3.08 4.87
CA ILE A 30 -14.01 -3.61 5.88
C ILE A 30 -13.40 -3.59 7.29
N GLY A 31 -12.10 -3.31 7.41
CA GLY A 31 -11.39 -3.30 8.67
C GLY A 31 -9.89 -3.01 8.51
N PHE A 32 -9.20 -2.98 9.64
CA PHE A 32 -7.77 -2.69 9.71
C PHE A 32 -7.04 -3.70 10.58
N LEU A 33 -5.81 -4.02 10.19
CA LEU A 33 -4.91 -4.83 11.01
C LEU A 33 -4.18 -3.97 12.05
N ALA A 34 -3.38 -4.64 12.89
CA ALA A 34 -2.45 -3.97 13.79
C ALA A 34 -1.55 -2.99 13.04
N PRO A 35 -1.34 -1.78 13.56
CA PRO A 35 -0.43 -0.82 12.94
C PRO A 35 1.01 -1.35 13.03
N VAL A 36 1.75 -1.19 11.95
CA VAL A 36 3.18 -1.45 11.93
C VAL A 36 3.93 -0.13 12.10
N LYS A 37 4.93 -0.13 12.97
CA LYS A 37 5.85 1.00 13.20
C LYS A 37 7.26 0.57 12.85
N MET A 38 7.98 1.43 12.15
CA MET A 38 9.36 1.25 11.76
C MET A 38 10.13 2.53 12.06
N GLU A 39 11.34 2.38 12.60
CA GLU A 39 12.24 3.52 12.84
C GLU A 39 12.65 4.17 11.51
N LYS A 40 12.90 3.34 10.49
CA LYS A 40 13.18 3.81 9.13
C LYS A 40 11.93 4.45 8.53
N LYS A 41 12.07 5.69 8.04
CA LYS A 41 10.96 6.44 7.42
C LYS A 41 10.47 5.84 6.09
N SER A 42 11.33 5.14 5.34
CA SER A 42 10.99 4.56 4.05
C SER A 42 11.12 3.03 4.07
N PHE A 43 10.01 2.32 3.87
CA PHE A 43 9.95 0.86 3.82
C PHE A 43 8.76 0.39 2.97
N ILE A 44 8.79 -0.88 2.55
CA ILE A 44 7.67 -1.53 1.86
C ILE A 44 6.83 -2.28 2.90
N VAL A 45 5.51 -2.19 2.77
CA VAL A 45 4.55 -3.08 3.42
C VAL A 45 3.93 -3.98 2.34
N ARG A 46 3.98 -5.29 2.54
CA ARG A 46 3.22 -6.27 1.76
C ARG A 46 2.16 -6.89 2.63
N LEU A 47 0.97 -7.04 2.08
CA LEU A 47 -0.14 -7.72 2.72
C LEU A 47 -0.50 -8.94 1.87
N LEU A 48 -0.42 -10.13 2.45
CA LEU A 48 -0.74 -11.40 1.80
C LEU A 48 -1.85 -12.11 2.56
N LYS A 49 -2.76 -12.79 1.85
CA LYS A 49 -3.75 -13.68 2.45
C LYS A 49 -3.07 -14.96 2.95
N GLU A 50 -3.55 -15.53 4.05
CA GLU A 50 -3.17 -16.85 4.52
C GLU A 50 -4.39 -17.80 4.46
N PRO A 51 -4.21 -19.08 4.08
CA PRO A 51 -2.94 -19.74 3.75
C PRO A 51 -2.50 -19.58 2.28
N SER A 52 -3.34 -19.00 1.40
CA SER A 52 -3.11 -19.00 -0.06
C SER A 52 -1.80 -18.32 -0.49
N GLY A 53 -1.30 -17.35 0.28
CA GLY A 53 -0.12 -16.56 -0.10
C GLY A 53 -0.42 -15.50 -1.15
N GLU A 54 -1.69 -15.28 -1.50
CA GLU A 54 -2.12 -14.28 -2.48
C GLU A 54 -1.74 -12.87 -2.00
N LEU A 55 -1.08 -12.09 -2.85
CA LEU A 55 -0.72 -10.71 -2.55
C LEU A 55 -1.94 -9.80 -2.73
N VAL A 56 -2.39 -9.18 -1.63
CA VAL A 56 -3.50 -8.19 -1.66
C VAL A 56 -2.98 -6.86 -2.20
N TYR A 57 -1.87 -6.38 -1.65
CA TYR A 57 -1.13 -5.23 -2.16
C TYR A 57 0.30 -5.18 -1.60
N ALA A 58 1.14 -4.40 -2.26
CA ALA A 58 2.42 -3.95 -1.76
C ALA A 58 2.51 -2.43 -1.90
N ARG A 59 2.98 -1.74 -0.85
CA ARG A 59 3.02 -0.27 -0.84
C ARG A 59 4.27 0.26 -0.16
N ARG A 60 4.90 1.26 -0.78
CA ARG A 60 5.97 2.06 -0.16
C ARG A 60 5.34 3.03 0.84
N ILE A 61 5.81 2.98 2.07
CA ILE A 61 5.43 3.88 3.14
C ILE A 61 6.62 4.82 3.38
N THR A 62 6.37 6.12 3.33
CA THR A 62 7.35 7.19 3.57
C THR A 62 7.24 7.81 4.97
N LYS A 63 6.26 7.35 5.76
CA LYS A 63 6.05 7.70 7.17
C LYS A 63 6.48 6.52 8.05
N GLY A 64 6.94 6.77 9.28
CA GLY A 64 7.39 5.71 10.20
C GLY A 64 6.29 4.77 10.74
N SER A 65 5.03 4.93 10.31
CA SER A 65 3.94 4.04 10.69
C SER A 65 2.95 3.84 9.56
N PHE A 66 2.32 2.67 9.55
CA PHE A 66 1.28 2.31 8.59
C PHE A 66 0.29 1.33 9.21
N ARG A 67 -1.00 1.56 8.98
CA ARG A 67 -2.05 0.62 9.40
C ARG A 67 -2.61 -0.10 8.17
N PRO A 68 -2.35 -1.40 8.00
CA PRO A 68 -2.84 -2.14 6.85
C PRO A 68 -4.37 -2.18 6.85
N LYS A 69 -4.96 -1.91 5.69
CA LYS A 69 -6.41 -2.01 5.45
C LYS A 69 -6.72 -3.36 4.79
N VAL A 70 -7.83 -3.97 5.16
CA VAL A 70 -8.29 -5.24 4.58
C VAL A 70 -9.69 -5.09 4.01
N PHE A 71 -10.01 -5.95 3.06
CA PHE A 71 -11.23 -5.84 2.24
C PHE A 71 -12.14 -7.06 2.35
N GLU A 72 -11.66 -8.11 3.03
CA GLU A 72 -12.32 -9.38 3.23
C GLU A 72 -11.94 -9.92 4.62
N THR A 73 -12.83 -10.70 5.23
CA THR A 73 -12.54 -11.37 6.50
C THR A 73 -11.54 -12.49 6.28
N GLY A 74 -10.55 -12.64 7.16
CA GLY A 74 -9.58 -13.71 7.05
C GLY A 74 -8.31 -13.46 7.84
N ASN A 75 -7.34 -14.35 7.64
CA ASN A 75 -6.00 -14.25 8.20
C ASN A 75 -5.04 -13.69 7.17
N TYR A 76 -4.12 -12.86 7.64
CA TYR A 76 -3.17 -12.18 6.79
C TYR A 76 -1.75 -12.30 7.32
N ARG A 77 -0.82 -12.29 6.38
CA ARG A 77 0.61 -12.09 6.63
C ARG A 77 0.98 -10.67 6.22
N VAL A 78 1.56 -9.94 7.15
CA VAL A 78 2.12 -8.60 6.91
C VAL A 78 3.63 -8.72 6.88
N GLU A 79 4.25 -8.33 5.78
CA GLU A 79 5.70 -8.27 5.64
C GLU A 79 6.12 -6.80 5.52
N VAL A 80 7.10 -6.38 6.31
CA VAL A 80 7.63 -5.02 6.29
C VAL A 80 9.14 -5.01 6.12
N GLY A 81 9.66 -4.08 5.30
CA GLY A 81 11.09 -3.94 5.08
C GLY A 81 11.43 -3.61 3.64
N GLU A 82 12.46 -4.27 3.11
CA GLU A 82 12.93 -4.12 1.73
C GLU A 82 12.99 -5.50 1.05
N PRO A 83 13.04 -5.56 -0.30
CA PRO A 83 13.23 -6.83 -1.00
C PRO A 83 14.44 -7.61 -0.45
N GLY A 84 14.20 -8.84 0.02
CA GLY A 84 15.22 -9.71 0.62
C GLY A 84 15.46 -9.51 2.12
N LYS A 85 14.86 -8.48 2.74
CA LYS A 85 14.96 -8.22 4.19
C LYS A 85 13.58 -7.89 4.75
N TRP A 86 12.84 -8.94 5.11
CA TRP A 86 11.47 -8.85 5.59
C TRP A 86 11.36 -9.15 7.07
N LYS A 87 10.66 -8.29 7.81
CA LYS A 87 10.07 -8.62 9.09
C LYS A 87 8.64 -9.08 8.85
N THR A 88 8.29 -10.27 9.32
CA THR A 88 7.02 -10.93 8.99
C THR A 88 6.14 -11.09 10.22
N PHE A 89 4.88 -10.70 10.10
CA PHE A 89 3.83 -10.90 11.09
C PHE A 89 2.76 -11.81 10.47
N LYS A 90 2.65 -13.05 10.94
CA LYS A 90 1.66 -14.02 10.44
C LYS A 90 0.37 -13.95 11.24
N ASN A 91 -0.69 -14.61 10.74
CA ASN A 91 -1.97 -14.77 11.41
C ASN A 91 -2.58 -13.45 11.94
N GLN A 92 -2.38 -12.37 11.19
CA GLN A 92 -2.94 -11.05 11.49
C GLN A 92 -4.42 -11.03 11.12
N LYS A 93 -5.25 -10.45 12.00
CA LYS A 93 -6.70 -10.34 11.86
C LYS A 93 -7.15 -8.90 12.03
N ILE A 94 -8.37 -8.61 11.58
CA ILE A 94 -9.03 -7.33 11.84
C ILE A 94 -9.04 -7.08 13.35
N GLN A 95 -8.61 -5.90 13.75
CA GLN A 95 -8.74 -5.43 15.13
C GLN A 95 -10.06 -4.65 15.27
N ASN A 96 -10.84 -5.00 16.28
CA ASN A 96 -11.99 -4.23 16.73
C ASN A 96 -11.53 -3.01 17.53
#